data_AF-A0A818P1Y3-F1
#
_entry.id   AF-A0A818P1Y3-F1
#
_cell.length_a   1.000
_cell.length_b   1.000
_cell.length_c   1.000
_cell.angle_alpha   90.00
_cell.angle_beta   90.00
_cell.angle_gamma   90.00
#
_symmetry.space_group_name_H-M   'P 1'
#
loop_
_entity.id
_entity.type
_entity.pdbx_description
1 polymer ?
#
loop_
_entity_poly.entity_id
_entity_poly.type
_entity_poly.pdbx_seq_one_letter_code
_entity_poly.pdbx_strand_id
1 'polypeptide(L)'
;YNLKANDAILASEAHKGLNESLLRDYPHHQFVAGGATQNSIRAATWLLQQPNVCVYMGCVGQDKYHQLLHDAASKAGLLLSYQICTNSEERIQTGTCL
;
A
#
# COMPACT_ATOMS: atom_id res chain seq x y z
N TYR A 1 19.22 -9.41 6.63
CA TYR A 1 17.99 -8.66 6.96
C TYR A 1 17.32 -9.06 8.28
N ASN A 2 17.80 -10.05 9.06
CA ASN A 2 17.25 -10.41 10.40
C ASN A 2 15.72 -10.63 10.46
N LEU A 3 15.13 -11.14 9.38
CA LEU A 3 13.71 -11.41 9.28
C LEU A 3 13.39 -12.74 9.97
N LYS A 4 12.39 -12.74 10.85
CA LYS A 4 11.84 -13.96 11.45
C LYS A 4 10.67 -14.47 10.61
N ALA A 5 10.49 -15.79 10.57
CA ALA A 5 9.33 -16.37 9.91
C ALA A 5 8.04 -15.95 10.62
N ASN A 6 7.01 -15.59 9.84
CA ASN A 6 5.69 -15.17 10.33
C ASN A 6 5.70 -13.95 11.27
N ASP A 7 6.58 -12.99 10.99
CA ASP A 7 6.73 -11.74 11.74
C ASP A 7 6.38 -10.53 10.86
N ALA A 8 6.06 -9.39 11.50
CA ALA A 8 5.78 -8.13 10.83
C ALA A 8 6.49 -7.00 11.56
N ILE A 9 7.51 -6.43 10.91
CA ILE A 9 8.36 -5.38 11.49
C ILE A 9 8.40 -4.15 10.58
N LEU A 10 8.68 -2.98 11.18
CA LEU A 10 8.95 -1.77 10.42
C LEU A 10 10.37 -1.81 9.84
N ALA A 11 10.52 -1.31 8.62
CA ALA A 11 11.82 -1.17 7.98
C ALA A 11 12.76 -0.29 8.81
N SER A 12 14.04 -0.60 8.74
CA SER A 12 15.12 0.09 9.46
C SER A 12 16.35 0.09 8.57
N GLU A 13 17.43 0.71 9.02
CA GLU A 13 18.70 0.76 8.27
C GLU A 13 19.22 -0.62 7.85
N ALA A 14 19.00 -1.64 8.68
CA ALA A 14 19.36 -3.02 8.38
C ALA A 14 18.59 -3.62 7.17
N HIS A 15 17.54 -2.94 6.71
CA HIS A 15 16.65 -3.36 5.63
C HIS A 15 16.85 -2.57 4.33
N LYS A 16 17.76 -1.59 4.30
CA LYS A 16 18.06 -0.83 3.06
C LYS A 16 18.49 -1.76 1.92
N GLY A 17 18.02 -1.47 0.71
CA GLY A 17 18.31 -2.26 -0.49
C GLY A 17 17.48 -3.53 -0.66
N LEU A 18 16.68 -3.92 0.34
CA LEU A 18 15.87 -5.14 0.28
C LEU A 18 14.83 -5.06 -0.84
N ASN A 19 14.11 -3.94 -0.94
CA ASN A 19 13.11 -3.70 -1.99
C ASN A 19 13.70 -3.91 -3.39
N GLU A 20 14.84 -3.28 -3.66
CA GLU A 20 15.52 -3.32 -4.94
C GLU A 20 16.04 -4.73 -5.26
N SER A 21 16.58 -5.43 -4.25
CA SER A 21 17.02 -6.82 -4.41
C SER A 21 15.86 -7.76 -4.76
N LEU A 22 14.70 -7.61 -4.11
CA LEU A 22 13.53 -8.46 -4.38
C LEU A 22 12.98 -8.22 -5.78
N LEU A 23 12.86 -6.96 -6.20
CA LEU A 23 12.36 -6.62 -7.54
C LEU A 23 13.30 -7.11 -8.65
N ARG A 24 14.61 -7.07 -8.41
CA ARG A 24 15.62 -7.52 -9.38
C ARG A 24 15.71 -9.04 -9.45
N ASP A 25 15.77 -9.70 -8.29
CA ASP A 25 16.13 -11.12 -8.21
C ASP A 25 14.89 -12.04 -8.35
N TYR A 26 13.68 -11.49 -8.17
CA TYR A 26 12.41 -12.22 -8.33
C TYR A 26 11.53 -11.56 -9.42
N PRO A 27 11.75 -11.86 -10.71
CA PRO A 27 11.06 -11.19 -11.82
C PRO A 27 9.56 -11.50 -11.91
N HIS A 28 9.08 -12.53 -11.22
CA HIS A 28 7.66 -12.91 -11.17
C HIS A 28 6.89 -12.30 -9.98
N HIS A 29 7.45 -11.28 -9.34
CA HIS A 29 6.76 -10.57 -8.26
C HIS A 29 5.44 -9.96 -8.73
N GLN A 30 4.52 -9.79 -7.79
CA GLN A 30 3.22 -9.15 -8.03
C GLN A 30 3.07 -7.96 -7.11
N PHE A 31 2.58 -6.84 -7.66
CA PHE A 31 2.15 -5.71 -6.85
C PHE A 31 0.69 -5.90 -6.45
N VAL A 32 0.44 -5.94 -5.15
CA VAL A 32 -0.90 -6.08 -4.58
C VAL A 32 -1.18 -4.89 -3.69
N ALA A 33 -2.35 -4.26 -3.88
CA ALA A 33 -2.79 -3.19 -3.00
C ALA A 33 -3.03 -3.73 -1.59
N GLY A 34 -2.31 -3.16 -0.61
CA GLY A 34 -2.29 -3.60 0.78
C GLY A 34 -2.70 -2.52 1.78
N GLY A 35 -2.18 -2.64 3.01
CA GLY A 35 -2.55 -1.82 4.15
C GLY A 35 -3.63 -2.49 5.00
N ALA A 36 -3.38 -2.69 6.30
CA ALA A 36 -4.26 -3.48 7.16
C ALA A 36 -5.71 -2.94 7.17
N THR A 37 -5.89 -1.66 7.49
CA THR A 37 -7.21 -1.02 7.51
C THR A 37 -7.84 -0.98 6.11
N GLN A 38 -7.06 -0.64 5.07
CA GLN A 38 -7.56 -0.59 3.70
C GLN A 38 -8.10 -1.96 3.25
N ASN A 39 -7.40 -3.06 3.58
CA ASN A 39 -7.83 -4.42 3.28
C ASN A 39 -9.12 -4.78 4.02
N SER A 40 -9.20 -4.49 5.32
CA SER A 40 -10.40 -4.77 6.11
C SER A 40 -11.62 -4.04 5.58
N ILE A 41 -11.47 -2.77 5.20
CA ILE A 41 -12.58 -1.98 4.67
C ILE A 41 -12.95 -2.44 3.25
N ARG A 42 -11.99 -2.84 2.40
CA ARG A 42 -12.29 -3.48 1.11
C ARG A 42 -13.12 -4.75 1.28
N ALA A 43 -12.76 -5.59 2.27
CA ALA A 43 -13.51 -6.79 2.60
C ALA A 43 -14.93 -6.46 3.11
N ALA A 44 -15.07 -5.40 3.93
CA ALA A 44 -16.37 -4.91 4.38
C ALA A 44 -17.24 -4.41 3.21
N THR A 45 -16.68 -3.61 2.29
CA THR A 45 -17.40 -3.17 1.08
C THR A 45 -17.85 -4.36 0.24
N TRP A 46 -16.98 -5.36 0.06
CA TRP A 46 -17.34 -6.59 -0.61
C TRP A 46 -18.46 -7.34 0.11
N LEU A 47 -18.43 -7.45 1.44
CA LEU A 47 -19.50 -8.10 2.20
C LEU A 47 -20.85 -7.36 2.07
N LEU A 48 -20.83 -6.03 2.11
CA LEU A 48 -22.04 -5.20 2.02
C LEU A 48 -22.64 -5.17 0.62
N GLN A 49 -21.87 -5.50 -0.42
CA GLN A 49 -22.29 -5.46 -1.82
C GLN A 49 -22.87 -4.09 -2.25
N GLN A 50 -22.45 -3.01 -1.58
CA GLN A 50 -22.92 -1.66 -1.83
C GLN A 50 -21.72 -0.70 -1.96
N PRO A 51 -21.50 -0.11 -3.15
CA PRO A 51 -20.38 0.81 -3.35
C PRO A 51 -20.61 2.14 -2.63
N ASN A 52 -19.52 2.85 -2.33
CA ASN A 52 -19.48 4.20 -1.75
C ASN A 52 -20.08 4.35 -0.34
N VAL A 53 -20.33 3.25 0.38
CA VAL A 53 -20.79 3.28 1.79
C VAL A 53 -19.60 3.30 2.77
N CYS A 54 -18.55 2.57 2.43
CA CYS A 54 -17.33 2.55 3.21
C CYS A 54 -16.34 3.60 2.72
N VAL A 55 -15.81 4.40 3.65
CA VAL A 55 -14.83 5.46 3.38
C VAL A 55 -13.47 5.05 3.91
N TYR A 56 -12.43 5.26 3.12
CA TYR A 56 -11.05 5.07 3.55
C TYR A 56 -10.23 6.34 3.35
N MET A 57 -9.44 6.68 4.38
CA MET A 57 -8.55 7.84 4.39
C MET A 57 -7.11 7.40 4.71
N GLY A 58 -6.12 8.03 4.09
CA GLY A 58 -4.69 7.76 4.33
C GLY A 58 -3.78 8.77 3.62
N CYS A 59 -2.45 8.74 3.87
CA CYS A 59 -1.48 9.48 3.03
C CYS A 59 -0.77 8.55 2.06
N VAL A 60 -0.49 9.06 0.87
CA VAL A 60 0.28 8.41 -0.18
C VAL A 60 1.31 9.39 -0.77
N GLY A 61 2.36 8.87 -1.39
CA GLY A 61 3.29 9.68 -2.17
C GLY A 61 2.69 10.06 -3.53
N GLN A 62 3.35 10.94 -4.27
CA GLN A 62 3.00 11.27 -5.66
C GLN A 62 3.81 10.42 -6.65
N ASP A 63 3.49 9.13 -6.72
CA ASP A 63 4.09 8.12 -7.59
C ASP A 63 3.08 7.10 -8.18
N LYS A 64 3.57 6.21 -9.05
CA LYS A 64 2.75 5.16 -9.67
C LYS A 64 2.08 4.21 -8.67
N TYR A 65 2.64 4.06 -7.46
CA TYR A 65 2.12 3.10 -6.47
C TYR A 65 0.83 3.61 -5.83
N HIS A 66 0.71 4.92 -5.60
CA HIS A 66 -0.56 5.47 -5.12
C HIS A 66 -1.68 5.26 -6.13
N GLN A 67 -1.39 5.30 -7.43
CA GLN A 67 -2.37 5.07 -8.48
C GLN A 67 -2.86 3.61 -8.43
N LEU A 68 -1.95 2.64 -8.28
CA LEU A 68 -2.30 1.24 -8.09
C LEU A 68 -3.17 1.01 -6.84
N LEU A 69 -2.85 1.68 -5.73
CA LEU A 69 -3.67 1.63 -4.50
C LEU A 69 -5.05 2.22 -4.71
N HIS A 70 -5.12 3.37 -5.38
CA HIS A 70 -6.36 4.07 -5.69
C HIS A 70 -7.24 3.20 -6.60
N ASP A 71 -6.73 2.73 -7.73
CA ASP A 71 -7.48 1.93 -8.70
C ASP A 71 -8.02 0.64 -8.08
N ALA A 72 -7.20 -0.07 -7.31
CA ALA A 72 -7.61 -1.31 -6.66
C ALA A 72 -8.71 -1.09 -5.61
N ALA A 73 -8.63 0.00 -4.85
CA ALA A 73 -9.62 0.31 -3.82
C ALA A 73 -10.91 0.90 -4.43
N SER A 74 -10.81 1.79 -5.42
CA SER A 74 -11.97 2.29 -6.17
C SER A 74 -12.70 1.16 -6.90
N LYS A 75 -11.98 0.22 -7.51
CA LYS A 75 -12.58 -0.98 -8.13
C LYS A 75 -13.31 -1.87 -7.11
N ALA A 76 -12.87 -1.86 -5.86
CA ALA A 76 -13.57 -2.55 -4.77
C ALA A 76 -14.80 -1.79 -4.23
N GLY A 77 -15.15 -0.63 -4.81
CA GLY A 77 -16.31 0.17 -4.42
C GLY A 77 -16.09 1.07 -3.21
N LEU A 78 -14.83 1.32 -2.81
CA LEU A 78 -14.52 2.24 -1.72
C LEU A 78 -14.65 3.70 -2.15
N LEU A 79 -15.17 4.53 -1.24
CA LEU A 79 -14.99 5.97 -1.31
C LEU A 79 -13.63 6.33 -0.69
N LEU A 80 -12.75 6.93 -1.49
CA LEU A 80 -11.37 7.19 -1.10
C LEU A 80 -11.13 8.69 -0.87
N SER A 81 -10.35 9.00 0.16
CA SER A 81 -9.78 10.33 0.35
C SER A 81 -8.33 10.20 0.79
N TYR A 82 -7.42 10.27 -0.18
CA TYR A 82 -5.99 10.26 0.10
C TYR A 82 -5.46 11.68 0.23
N GLN A 83 -4.71 11.93 1.29
CA GLN A 83 -3.76 13.03 1.32
C GLN A 83 -2.59 12.65 0.41
N ILE A 84 -2.25 13.53 -0.55
CA ILE A 84 -1.04 13.35 -1.37
C ILE A 84 0.06 14.17 -0.70
N CYS A 85 1.09 13.47 -0.22
CA CYS A 85 2.21 14.06 0.48
C CYS A 85 3.14 14.77 -0.53
N THR A 86 2.89 16.04 -0.83
CA THR A 86 3.69 16.90 -1.75
C THR A 86 4.53 17.99 -1.05
N ASN A 87 4.32 18.19 0.25
CA ASN A 87 4.80 19.38 0.99
C ASN A 87 6.14 19.15 1.72
N SER A 88 6.87 18.10 1.40
CA SER A 88 8.18 17.79 1.98
C SER A 88 9.31 18.21 1.03
N GLU A 89 10.42 18.70 1.59
CA GLU A 89 11.64 19.03 0.82
C GLU A 89 12.18 17.81 0.06
N GLU A 90 11.91 16.60 0.57
CA GLU A 90 12.20 15.34 -0.09
C GLU A 90 10.94 14.70 -0.69
N ARG A 91 11.07 14.07 -1.86
CA ARG A 91 9.98 13.33 -2.49
C ARG A 91 9.68 12.06 -1.68
N ILE A 92 8.57 12.06 -0.94
CA ILE A 92 8.10 10.89 -0.20
C ILE A 92 7.39 9.93 -1.16
N GLN A 93 7.84 8.67 -1.17
CA GLN A 93 7.19 7.60 -1.92
C GLN A 93 6.04 7.00 -1.11
N THR A 94 5.07 6.43 -1.81
CA THR A 94 4.01 5.62 -1.22
C THR A 94 4.61 4.44 -0.46
N GLY A 95 4.13 4.20 0.76
CA GLY A 95 4.59 3.09 1.60
C GLY A 95 4.42 1.74 0.92
N THR A 96 5.38 0.84 1.16
CA THR A 96 5.39 -0.53 0.63
C THR A 96 5.58 -1.53 1.76
N CYS A 97 5.13 -2.76 1.53
CA CYS A 97 5.35 -3.91 2.39
C CYS A 97 5.87 -5.04 1.50
N LEU A 98 6.82 -5.83 2.00
CA LEU A 98 7.50 -6.90 1.28
C LEU A 98 7.19 -8.27 1.88
#